data_AF-A0A544TIQ1-F1
#
_entry.id   AF-A0A544TIQ1-F1
#
_cell.length_a   1.000
_cell.length_b   1.000
_cell.length_c   1.000
_cell.angle_alpha   90.00
_cell.angle_beta   90.00
_cell.angle_gamma   90.00
#
_symmetry.space_group_name_H-M   'P 1'
#
loop_
_entity.id
_entity.type
_entity.pdbx_description
1 polymer ?
#
loop_
_entity_poly.entity_id
_entity_poly.type
_entity_poly.pdbx_seq_one_letter_code
_entity_poly.pdbx_strand_id
1 'polypeptide(L)'
;MQEKWSLRLIRAGALFGLLGAYLGSHMAGAGSYALRPIHAHILLVGWLSLFVYGLFYKLYKIKSPKLVAVHGTSAIIGAVGLTTGMYLQFIHPFSINETFALVSYIVGGTILLISFAIFVLVTFKVEKS
;
A
#
# COMPACT_ATOMS: atom_id res chain seq x y z
N MET A 1 -18.54 4.33 -9.75
CA MET A 1 -17.82 3.75 -8.58
C MET A 1 -16.30 3.70 -8.82
N GLN A 2 -15.85 3.26 -10.00
CA GLN A 2 -14.43 3.16 -10.34
C GLN A 2 -13.68 4.49 -10.30
N GLU A 3 -14.25 5.58 -10.83
CA GLU A 3 -13.57 6.89 -10.81
C GLU A 3 -13.30 7.40 -9.39
N LYS A 4 -14.24 7.13 -8.45
CA LYS A 4 -14.04 7.46 -7.03
C LYS A 4 -12.87 6.65 -6.45
N TRP A 5 -12.77 5.36 -6.78
CA TRP A 5 -11.67 4.50 -6.34
C TRP A 5 -10.34 4.87 -6.99
N SER A 6 -10.35 5.21 -8.27
CA SER A 6 -9.19 5.73 -8.99
C SER A 6 -8.60 6.94 -8.26
N LEU A 7 -9.42 7.94 -7.97
CA LEU A 7 -8.98 9.15 -7.28
C LEU A 7 -8.52 8.87 -5.83
N ARG A 8 -9.22 7.99 -5.10
CA ARG A 8 -8.83 7.59 -3.74
C ARG A 8 -7.45 6.93 -3.72
N LEU A 9 -7.19 6.00 -4.64
CA LEU A 9 -5.93 5.29 -4.74
C LEU A 9 -4.79 6.22 -5.16
N ILE A 10 -5.02 7.13 -6.11
CA ILE A 10 -4.04 8.15 -6.49
C ILE A 10 -3.71 9.06 -5.31
N ARG A 11 -4.72 9.53 -4.56
CA ARG A 11 -4.51 10.37 -3.37
C ARG A 11 -3.75 9.64 -2.27
N ALA A 12 -4.12 8.40 -1.98
CA ALA A 12 -3.40 7.56 -1.02
C ALA A 12 -1.96 7.34 -1.46
N GLY A 13 -1.75 6.94 -2.72
CA GLY A 13 -0.43 6.81 -3.33
C GLY A 13 0.39 8.08 -3.15
N ALA A 14 -0.17 9.26 -3.46
CA ALA A 14 0.51 10.54 -3.30
C ALA A 14 0.97 10.83 -1.86
N LEU A 15 0.17 10.48 -0.86
CA LEU A 15 0.58 10.58 0.55
C LEU A 15 1.75 9.63 0.85
N PHE A 16 1.70 8.38 0.38
CA PHE A 16 2.84 7.46 0.50
C PHE A 16 4.08 7.96 -0.24
N GLY A 17 3.92 8.61 -1.39
CA GLY A 17 5.04 9.19 -2.15
C GLY A 17 5.73 10.30 -1.40
N LEU A 18 4.94 11.20 -0.80
CA LEU A 18 5.46 12.27 0.05
C LEU A 18 6.21 11.70 1.26
N LEU A 19 5.60 10.75 1.97
CA LEU A 19 6.23 10.09 3.12
C LEU A 19 7.49 9.33 2.73
N GLY A 20 7.47 8.61 1.60
CA GLY A 20 8.60 7.86 1.09
C GLY A 20 9.78 8.76 0.73
N ALA A 21 9.52 9.85 0.00
CA ALA A 21 10.53 10.85 -0.34
C ALA A 21 11.13 11.48 0.93
N TYR A 22 10.29 11.87 1.89
CA TYR A 22 10.74 12.40 3.18
C TYR A 22 11.66 11.41 3.92
N LEU A 23 11.27 10.14 4.03
CA LEU A 23 12.10 9.12 4.68
C LEU A 23 13.43 8.93 3.95
N GLY A 24 13.45 9.00 2.62
CA GLY A 24 14.68 8.94 1.83
C GLY A 24 15.62 10.10 2.15
N SER A 25 15.10 11.33 2.18
CA SER A 25 15.87 12.53 2.56
C SER A 25 16.37 12.45 4.00
N HIS A 26 15.54 11.97 4.93
CA HIS A 26 15.92 11.80 6.33
C HIS A 26 17.07 10.80 6.50
N MET A 27 17.00 9.63 5.84
CA MET A 27 18.10 8.66 5.87
C MET A 27 19.39 9.22 5.28
N ALA A 28 19.30 9.98 4.19
CA ALA A 28 20.46 10.62 3.58
C ALA A 28 21.12 11.64 4.53
N GLY A 29 20.32 12.47 5.21
CA GLY A 29 20.82 13.44 6.18
C GLY A 29 21.35 12.82 7.48
N ALA A 30 20.75 11.72 7.93
CA ALA A 30 21.14 11.03 9.17
C ALA A 30 22.33 10.08 9.00
N GLY A 31 22.72 9.72 7.76
CA GLY A 31 23.78 8.75 7.50
C GLY A 31 23.45 7.32 7.95
N SER A 32 22.19 7.03 8.27
CA SER A 32 21.72 5.74 8.78
C SER A 32 20.69 5.12 7.85
N TYR A 33 20.84 3.82 7.60
CA TYR A 33 19.94 3.04 6.74
C TYR A 33 18.93 2.20 7.54
N ALA A 34 18.71 2.50 8.82
CA ALA A 34 17.77 1.77 9.67
C ALA A 34 16.34 1.72 9.10
N LEU A 35 15.91 2.78 8.41
CA LEU A 35 14.58 2.88 7.81
C LEU A 35 14.52 2.36 6.36
N ARG A 36 15.62 1.81 5.82
CA ARG A 36 15.72 1.39 4.41
C ARG A 36 14.61 0.42 3.99
N PRO A 37 14.28 -0.64 4.76
CA PRO A 37 13.20 -1.56 4.37
C PRO A 37 11.84 -0.86 4.31
N ILE A 38 11.57 0.03 5.27
CA ILE A 38 10.30 0.76 5.39
C ILE A 38 10.16 1.76 4.24
N HIS A 39 11.22 2.53 3.95
CA HIS A 39 11.27 3.46 2.81
C HIS A 39 10.98 2.76 1.48
N ALA A 40 11.63 1.62 1.23
CA ALA A 40 11.44 0.87 0.00
C ALA A 40 9.99 0.40 -0.18
N HIS A 41 9.35 -0.11 0.87
CA HIS A 41 7.97 -0.60 0.79
C HIS A 41 6.95 0.55 0.73
N ILE A 42 7.19 1.66 1.42
CA ILE A 42 6.36 2.87 1.29
C ILE A 42 6.35 3.36 -0.15
N LEU A 43 7.49 3.40 -0.84
CA LEU A 43 7.54 3.82 -2.24
C LEU A 43 6.99 2.77 -3.21
N LEU A 44 7.25 1.48 -2.99
CA LEU A 44 6.82 0.41 -3.89
C LEU A 44 5.33 0.10 -3.74
N VAL A 45 4.92 -0.43 -2.59
CA VAL A 45 3.54 -0.92 -2.39
C VAL A 45 2.58 0.20 -1.98
N GLY A 46 3.10 1.28 -1.40
CA GLY A 46 2.33 2.49 -1.09
C GLY A 46 2.20 3.42 -2.29
N TRP A 47 3.28 4.07 -2.70
CA TRP A 47 3.23 5.04 -3.80
C TRP A 47 2.97 4.38 -5.15
N LEU A 48 3.87 3.53 -5.64
CA LEU A 48 3.84 3.05 -7.02
C LEU A 48 2.63 2.14 -7.28
N SER A 49 2.40 1.13 -6.44
CA SER A 49 1.27 0.20 -6.63
C SER A 49 -0.08 0.91 -6.54
N LEU A 50 -0.34 1.73 -5.51
CA LEU A 50 -1.63 2.43 -5.38
C LEU A 50 -1.85 3.41 -6.54
N PHE A 51 -0.80 4.13 -6.96
CA PHE A 51 -0.90 5.05 -8.10
C PHE A 51 -1.24 4.30 -9.39
N VAL A 52 -0.56 3.18 -9.67
CA VAL A 52 -0.81 2.34 -10.85
C VAL A 52 -2.21 1.73 -10.81
N TYR A 53 -2.68 1.25 -9.65
CA TYR A 53 -4.06 0.74 -9.52
C TYR A 53 -5.10 1.84 -9.77
N GLY A 54 -4.83 3.05 -9.27
CA GLY A 54 -5.67 4.21 -9.52
C GLY A 54 -5.75 4.55 -11.01
N LEU A 55 -4.63 4.54 -11.71
CA LEU A 55 -4.57 4.73 -13.15
C LEU A 55 -5.25 3.59 -13.91
N PHE A 56 -5.04 2.34 -13.50
CA PHE A 56 -5.69 1.16 -14.08
C PHE A 56 -7.22 1.30 -14.04
N TYR A 57 -7.79 1.74 -12.92
CA TYR A 57 -9.24 1.99 -12.82
C TYR A 57 -9.74 3.24 -13.55
N LYS A 58 -8.85 4.13 -13.99
CA LYS A 58 -9.19 5.23 -14.90
C LYS A 58 -9.21 4.77 -16.35
N LEU A 59 -8.31 3.87 -16.72
CA LEU A 59 -8.13 3.38 -18.10
C LEU A 59 -9.08 2.23 -18.45
N TYR A 60 -9.39 1.35 -17.50
CA TYR A 60 -10.17 0.14 -17.76
C TYR A 60 -11.50 0.15 -16.99
N LYS A 61 -12.59 -0.20 -17.68
CA LYS A 61 -13.89 -0.49 -17.06
C LYS A 61 -13.93 -1.93 -16.58
N ILE A 62 -14.40 -2.13 -15.36
CA ILE A 62 -14.44 -3.45 -14.70
C ILE A 62 -15.90 -3.84 -14.48
N LYS A 63 -16.27 -5.03 -14.94
CA LYS A 63 -17.65 -5.56 -14.88
C LYS A 63 -18.26 -5.58 -13.48
N SER A 64 -17.41 -5.68 -12.45
CA SER A 64 -17.84 -5.80 -11.04
C SER A 64 -17.39 -4.60 -10.20
N PRO A 65 -18.29 -3.65 -9.89
CA PRO A 65 -17.99 -2.52 -9.01
C PRO A 65 -17.61 -2.95 -7.58
N LYS A 66 -18.22 -4.03 -7.06
CA LYS A 66 -17.90 -4.57 -5.73
C LYS A 66 -16.45 -5.04 -5.65
N LEU A 67 -15.97 -5.73 -6.69
CA LEU A 67 -14.59 -6.23 -6.74
C LEU A 67 -13.56 -5.08 -6.71
N VAL A 68 -13.86 -3.98 -7.41
CA VAL A 68 -13.04 -2.75 -7.39
C VAL A 68 -12.99 -2.15 -5.98
N ALA A 69 -14.11 -2.14 -5.27
CA ALA A 69 -14.16 -1.59 -3.91
C ALA A 69 -13.41 -2.46 -2.89
N VAL A 70 -13.56 -3.78 -2.98
CA VAL A 70 -12.82 -4.72 -2.12
C VAL A 70 -11.32 -4.58 -2.37
N HIS A 71 -10.89 -4.61 -3.64
CA HIS A 71 -9.48 -4.42 -4.00
C HIS A 71 -8.93 -3.08 -3.51
N GLY A 72 -9.62 -1.97 -3.82
CA GLY A 72 -9.16 -0.64 -3.44
C GLY A 72 -9.04 -0.47 -1.91
N THR A 73 -9.95 -1.08 -1.15
CA THR A 73 -9.89 -1.06 0.31
C THR A 73 -8.76 -1.93 0.85
N SER A 74 -8.64 -3.17 0.37
CA SER A 74 -7.56 -4.08 0.80
C SER A 74 -6.18 -3.55 0.42
N ALA A 75 -6.05 -2.85 -0.71
CA ALA A 75 -4.78 -2.27 -1.14
C ALA A 75 -4.33 -1.16 -0.19
N ILE A 76 -5.23 -0.24 0.16
CA ILE A 76 -4.91 0.85 1.09
C ILE A 76 -4.62 0.30 2.49
N ILE A 77 -5.48 -0.58 3.02
CA ILE A 77 -5.29 -1.17 4.36
C ILE A 77 -4.00 -2.00 4.39
N GLY A 78 -3.72 -2.78 3.36
CA GLY A 78 -2.50 -3.59 3.27
C GLY A 78 -1.24 -2.73 3.18
N ALA A 79 -1.25 -1.65 2.38
CA ALA A 79 -0.12 -0.74 2.27
C ALA A 79 0.17 -0.01 3.59
N VAL A 80 -0.87 0.50 4.25
CA VAL A 80 -0.73 1.14 5.58
C VAL A 80 -0.30 0.10 6.61
N GLY A 81 -0.98 -1.03 6.70
CA GLY A 81 -0.73 -2.07 7.68
C GLY A 81 0.66 -2.67 7.58
N LEU A 82 1.13 -2.99 6.36
CA LEU A 82 2.48 -3.50 6.17
C LEU A 82 3.53 -2.47 6.57
N THR A 83 3.41 -1.23 6.09
CA THR A 83 4.45 -0.21 6.32
C THR A 83 4.49 0.25 7.77
N THR A 84 3.35 0.41 8.42
CA THR A 84 3.26 0.66 9.86
C THR A 84 3.74 -0.55 10.66
N GLY A 85 3.34 -1.77 10.29
CA GLY A 85 3.78 -2.99 10.96
C GLY A 85 5.30 -3.19 10.89
N MET A 86 5.93 -2.91 9.75
CA MET A 86 7.40 -2.90 9.62
C MET A 86 8.05 -1.85 10.53
N TYR A 87 7.45 -0.65 10.62
CA TYR A 87 7.94 0.38 11.53
C TYR A 87 7.88 -0.07 12.99
N LEU A 88 6.76 -0.66 13.41
CA LEU A 88 6.61 -1.21 14.76
C LEU A 88 7.61 -2.34 15.04
N GLN A 89 7.79 -3.25 14.08
CA GLN A 89 8.62 -4.45 14.25
C GLN A 89 10.13 -4.19 14.16
N PHE A 90 10.58 -3.18 13.42
CA PHE A 90 12.02 -2.95 13.24
C PHE A 90 12.56 -1.78 14.07
N ILE A 91 11.70 -0.80 14.39
CA ILE A 91 12.11 0.36 15.18
C ILE A 91 11.72 0.20 16.65
N HIS A 92 10.78 -0.72 16.95
CA HIS A 92 10.21 -0.90 18.29
C HIS A 92 9.87 0.43 18.99
N PRO A 93 9.16 1.34 18.30
CA PRO A 93 8.83 2.63 18.87
C PRO A 93 7.86 2.44 20.04
N PHE A 94 7.93 3.30 21.04
CA PHE A 94 6.97 3.36 22.16
C PHE A 94 6.99 2.16 23.13
N SER A 95 8.04 1.34 23.15
CA SER A 95 8.16 0.18 24.08
C SER A 95 6.96 -0.78 24.03
N ILE A 96 6.37 -0.94 22.84
CA ILE A 96 5.24 -1.83 22.61
C ILE A 96 5.65 -3.30 22.71
N ASN A 97 4.69 -4.16 23.04
CA ASN A 97 4.87 -5.60 23.10
C ASN A 97 5.32 -6.16 21.73
N GLU A 98 6.37 -6.99 21.73
CA GLU A 98 6.96 -7.58 20.52
C GLU A 98 5.97 -8.47 19.74
N THR A 99 5.12 -9.23 20.44
CA THR A 99 4.07 -10.04 19.81
C THR A 99 3.07 -9.15 19.07
N PHE A 100 2.71 -7.99 19.65
CA PHE A 100 1.81 -7.06 18.98
C PHE A 100 2.43 -6.47 17.70
N ALA A 101 3.72 -6.09 17.76
CA ALA A 101 4.45 -5.59 16.60
C ALA A 101 4.52 -6.64 15.48
N LEU A 102 4.85 -7.89 15.85
CA LEU A 102 4.93 -9.01 14.90
C LEU A 102 3.59 -9.32 14.26
N VAL A 103 2.51 -9.41 15.06
CA VAL A 103 1.16 -9.66 14.54
C VAL A 103 0.72 -8.54 13.61
N SER A 104 0.98 -7.28 13.98
CA SER A 104 0.65 -6.13 13.13
C SER A 104 1.36 -6.20 11.77
N TYR A 105 2.65 -6.56 11.78
CA TYR A 105 3.43 -6.75 10.55
C TYR A 105 2.88 -7.88 9.67
N ILE A 106 2.63 -9.05 10.25
CA ILE A 106 2.10 -10.21 9.51
C ILE A 106 0.72 -9.91 8.93
N VAL A 107 -0.20 -9.40 9.75
CA VAL A 107 -1.58 -9.09 9.32
C VAL A 107 -1.58 -8.06 8.19
N GLY A 108 -0.77 -7.00 8.32
CA GLY A 108 -0.61 -5.99 7.26
C GLY A 108 -0.12 -6.60 5.95
N GLY A 109 0.93 -7.43 6.02
CA GLY A 109 1.46 -8.15 4.86
C GLY A 109 0.48 -9.13 4.22
N THR A 110 -0.27 -9.87 5.02
CA THR A 110 -1.30 -10.81 4.51
C THR A 110 -2.44 -10.08 3.81
N ILE A 111 -2.94 -8.97 4.37
CA ILE A 111 -3.98 -8.17 3.71
C ILE A 111 -3.49 -7.64 2.37
N LEU A 112 -2.23 -7.18 2.31
CA LEU A 112 -1.64 -6.71 1.06
C LEU A 112 -1.51 -7.84 0.03
N LEU A 113 -1.07 -9.03 0.44
CA LEU A 113 -0.98 -10.21 -0.42
C LEU A 113 -2.36 -10.59 -0.99
N ILE A 114 -3.39 -10.61 -0.15
CA ILE A 114 -4.77 -10.83 -0.57
C ILE A 114 -5.19 -9.76 -1.58
N SER A 115 -4.82 -8.49 -1.37
CA SER A 115 -5.10 -7.42 -2.32
C SER A 115 -4.48 -7.69 -3.70
N PHE A 116 -3.22 -8.15 -3.75
CA PHE A 116 -2.59 -8.53 -5.02
C PHE A 116 -3.34 -9.68 -5.70
N ALA A 117 -3.75 -10.71 -4.95
CA ALA A 117 -4.55 -11.80 -5.50
C ALA A 117 -5.88 -11.31 -6.08
N ILE A 118 -6.56 -10.39 -5.39
CA ILE A 118 -7.79 -9.76 -5.90
C ILE A 118 -7.49 -8.92 -7.15
N PHE A 119 -6.37 -8.20 -7.19
CA PHE A 119 -5.98 -7.43 -8.38
C PHE A 119 -5.80 -8.33 -9.61
N VAL A 120 -5.19 -9.51 -9.44
CA VAL A 120 -5.10 -10.51 -10.53
C VAL A 120 -6.51 -10.87 -11.02
N LEU A 121 -7.47 -11.11 -10.13
CA LEU A 121 -8.85 -11.40 -10.54
C LEU A 121 -9.51 -10.21 -11.26
N VAL A 122 -9.21 -8.99 -10.82
CA VAL A 122 -9.71 -7.75 -11.44
C VAL A 122 -9.24 -7.62 -12.88
N THR A 123 -7.98 -7.93 -13.20
CA THR A 123 -7.45 -7.77 -14.57
C THR A 123 -8.15 -8.68 -15.59
N PHE A 124 -8.65 -9.84 -15.16
CA PHE A 124 -9.45 -10.74 -16.02
C PHE A 124 -10.93 -10.35 -16.13
N LYS A 125 -11.40 -9.37 -15.35
CA LYS A 125 -12.81 -8.90 -15.32
C LYS A 125 -13.00 -7.56 -16.04
N VAL A 126 -12.04 -7.15 -16.86
CA VAL A 126 -12.14 -5.98 -17.72
C VAL A 126 -13.27 -6.18 -18.74
N GLU A 127 -14.08 -5.14 -18.97
CA GLU A 127 -15.04 -5.11 -20.06
C GLU A 127 -14.28 -5.11 -21.39
N LYS A 128 -14.55 -6.10 -22.25
CA LYS A 128 -14.04 -6.04 -23.63
C LYS A 128 -14.71 -4.85 -24.30
N SER A 129 -13.91 -3.91 -24.80
CA SER A 129 -14.36 -2.85 -25.72
C SER A 129 -14.95 -3.47 -26.98
#